data_AF-A0A0B7AEK6-F1
#
_entry.id   AF-A0A0B7AEK6-F1
#
_cell.length_a   1.000
_cell.length_b   1.000
_cell.length_c   1.000
_cell.angle_alpha   90.00
_cell.angle_beta   90.00
_cell.angle_gamma   90.00
#
_symmetry.space_group_name_H-M   'P 1'
#
loop_
_entity.id
_entity.type
_entity.pdbx_description
1 polymer ?
#
loop_
_entity_poly.entity_id
_entity_poly.type
_entity_poly.pdbx_seq_one_letter_code
_entity_poly.pdbx_strand_id
1 'polypeptide(L)' 'MAEAHAAVAFSFTVSPEGYDVSFNQEAVRAVWDSGVLSWKKKQGRLKNQIRNGVFPSSSSSWLLVVT' A
#
# COMPACT_ATOMS: atom_id res chain seq x y z
N MET A 1 4.25 -23.15 -20.33
CA MET A 1 5.12 -22.51 -21.35
C MET A 1 4.40 -21.42 -22.15
N ALA A 2 3.39 -20.77 -21.57
CA ALA A 2 2.75 -19.56 -22.09
C ALA A 2 2.79 -18.50 -20.99
N GLU A 3 3.99 -17.97 -20.74
CA GLU A 3 4.25 -16.96 -19.68
C GLU A 3 4.72 -15.63 -20.28
N ALA A 4 4.81 -15.51 -21.60
CA ALA A 4 5.28 -14.30 -22.26
C ALA A 4 4.30 -13.12 -22.11
N HIS A 5 3.00 -13.38 -21.96
CA HIS A 5 1.98 -12.35 -21.70
C HIS A 5 1.86 -11.98 -20.21
N ALA A 6 2.25 -12.89 -19.31
CA ALA A 6 2.25 -12.65 -17.86
C ALA A 6 3.49 -11.89 -17.38
N ALA A 7 4.60 -11.96 -18.13
CA ALA A 7 5.86 -11.28 -17.79
C ALA A 7 5.83 -9.76 -18.00
N VAL A 8 4.88 -9.25 -18.79
CA VAL A 8 4.75 -7.80 -19.07
C VAL A 8 3.62 -7.23 -18.21
N ALA A 9 3.98 -6.80 -16.99
CA ALA A 9 3.05 -6.20 -16.04
C ALA A 9 2.69 -4.74 -16.41
N PHE A 10 3.64 -4.00 -16.99
CA PHE A 10 3.46 -2.64 -17.48
C PHE A 10 4.28 -2.48 -18.77
N SER A 11 3.63 -2.19 -19.88
CA SER A 11 4.29 -1.77 -21.11
C SER A 11 3.97 -0.31 -21.39
N PHE A 12 5.03 0.48 -21.55
CA PHE A 12 4.95 1.87 -21.96
C PHE A 12 5.54 1.96 -23.37
N THR A 13 4.72 2.38 -24.33
CA THR A 13 5.14 2.56 -25.73
C THR A 13 5.02 4.04 -26.08
N VAL A 14 6.13 4.62 -26.56
CA VAL A 14 6.16 6.00 -27.06
C VAL A 14 6.05 5.95 -28.57
N SER A 15 4.95 6.48 -29.11
CA SER A 15 4.73 6.63 -30.54
C SER A 15 4.88 8.11 -30.95
N PRO A 16 5.22 8.42 -32.22
CA PRO A 16 5.31 9.79 -32.71
C PRO A 16 4.02 10.62 -32.51
N GLU A 17 2.88 9.93 -32.47
CA GLU A 17 1.54 10.50 -32.31
C GLU A 17 1.11 10.68 -30.83
N GLY A 18 1.85 10.11 -29.86
CA GLY A 18 1.48 10.14 -28.44
C GLY A 18 2.08 9.03 -27.58
N TYR A 19 1.64 8.96 -26.32
CA TYR A 19 2.00 7.91 -25.36
C TYR A 19 0.87 6.86 -25.27
N ASP A 20 1.20 5.59 -25.35
CA ASP A 20 0.27 4.50 -25.09
C ASP A 20 0.71 3.73 -23.83
N VAL A 21 -0.24 3.59 -22.90
CA VAL A 21 -0.02 2.96 -21.60
C VAL A 21 -1.01 1.81 -21.49
N SER A 22 -0.53 0.60 -21.77
CA SER A 22 -1.35 -0.59 -21.60
C SER A 22 -1.18 -1.13 -20.17
N PHE A 23 -2.25 -1.07 -19.38
CA PHE A 23 -2.28 -1.62 -18.01
C PHE A 23 -2.77 -3.07 -18.02
N ASN A 24 -1.97 -3.98 -17.45
CA ASN A 24 -2.38 -5.36 -17.24
C ASN A 24 -3.22 -5.50 -15.95
N GLN A 25 -4.38 -6.16 -16.05
CA GLN A 25 -5.27 -6.40 -14.90
C GLN A 25 -4.59 -7.24 -13.81
N GLU A 26 -3.72 -8.18 -14.18
CA GLU A 26 -2.95 -9.01 -13.24
C GLU A 26 -1.94 -8.16 -12.44
N ALA A 27 -1.31 -7.19 -13.09
CA ALA A 27 -0.37 -6.27 -12.44
C ALA A 27 -1.08 -5.38 -11.42
N VAL A 28 -2.25 -4.83 -11.77
CA VAL A 28 -3.06 -4.03 -10.83
C VAL A 28 -3.48 -4.87 -9.62
N ARG A 29 -3.90 -6.11 -9.86
CA ARG A 29 -4.31 -7.02 -8.78
C ARG A 29 -3.13 -7.41 -7.89
N ALA A 30 -1.95 -7.66 -8.45
CA ALA A 30 -0.74 -7.93 -7.69
C ALA A 30 -0.28 -6.73 -6.85
N VAL A 31 -0.36 -5.50 -7.39
CA VAL A 31 -0.09 -4.27 -6.64
C VAL A 31 -1.10 -4.08 -5.51
N TRP A 32 -2.38 -4.39 -5.76
CA TRP A 32 -3.42 -4.34 -4.74
C TRP A 32 -3.17 -5.34 -3.61
N ASP A 33 -2.95 -6.61 -3.95
CA ASP A 33 -2.74 -7.67 -2.96
C ASP A 33 -1.48 -7.43 -2.12
N SER A 34 -0.39 -6.98 -2.75
CA SER A 34 0.84 -6.58 -2.04
C SER A 34 0.63 -5.34 -1.16
N GLY A 35 -0.16 -4.36 -1.63
CA GLY A 35 -0.53 -3.17 -0.88
C GLY A 35 -1.33 -3.50 0.39
N VAL A 36 -2.36 -4.34 0.27
CA VAL A 36 -3.20 -4.78 1.40
C VAL A 36 -2.37 -5.51 2.46
N LEU A 37 -1.49 -6.42 2.05
CA LEU A 37 -0.62 -7.17 2.97
C LEU A 37 0.39 -6.26 3.68
N SER A 38 0.98 -5.30 2.96
CA SER A 38 1.90 -4.30 3.52
C SER A 38 1.20 -3.40 4.54
N TRP A 39 -0.03 -2.99 4.25
CA TRP A 39 -0.82 -2.11 5.11
C TRP A 39 -1.17 -2.77 6.44
N LYS A 40 -1.44 -4.08 6.45
CA LYS A 40 -1.78 -4.83 7.68
C LYS A 40 -0.68 -4.72 8.76
N LYS A 41 0.60 -4.81 8.36
CA LYS A 41 1.73 -4.65 9.29
C LYS A 41 1.85 -3.22 9.80
N LYS A 42 1.61 -2.21 8.95
CA LYS A 42 1.62 -0.79 9.36
C LYS A 42 0.52 -0.45 10.36
N GLN A 43 -0.70 -0.97 10.16
CA GLN A 43 -1.81 -0.77 11.10
C GLN A 43 -1.49 -1.31 12.50
N GLY A 44 -0.88 -2.50 12.59
CA GLY A 44 -0.46 -3.07 13.87
C GLY A 44 0.57 -2.20 14.59
N ARG A 45 1.58 -1.68 13.86
CA ARG A 45 2.58 -0.77 14.42
C ARG A 45 1.98 0.55 14.88
N LEU A 46 1.07 1.15 14.09
CA LEU A 46 0.39 2.39 14.46
C LEU A 46 -0.41 2.22 15.75
N LYS A 47 -1.21 1.14 15.86
CA LYS A 47 -1.95 0.82 17.10
C LYS A 47 -1.02 0.64 18.29
N ASN A 48 0.10 -0.05 18.10
CA ASN A 48 1.07 -0.27 19.16
C ASN A 48 1.79 1.02 19.57
N GLN A 49 2.11 1.91 18.62
CA GLN A 49 2.69 3.23 18.89
C GLN A 49 1.70 4.13 19.61
N ILE A 50 0.42 4.12 19.25
CA ILE A 50 -0.61 4.85 20.00
C ILE A 50 -0.71 4.30 21.42
N ARG A 51 -0.77 2.98 21.60
CA ARG A 51 -0.87 2.37 22.95
C ARG A 51 0.37 2.63 23.81
N ASN A 52 1.56 2.56 23.22
CA ASN A 52 2.83 2.72 23.94
C ASN A 52 3.26 4.18 24.08
N GLY A 53 2.84 5.07 23.17
CA GLY A 53 3.08 6.51 23.26
C GLY A 53 2.29 7.20 24.36
N VAL A 54 1.31 6.49 24.93
CA VAL A 54 0.52 6.95 26.08
C VAL A 54 1.19 6.53 27.41
N PHE A 55 2.24 5.70 27.40
CA PHE A 55 2.96 5.33 28.62
C PHE A 55 3.71 6.55 29.22
N PRO A 56 3.61 6.84 30.53
CA PRO A 56 3.04 6.03 31.61
C PRO A 56 1.57 6.35 31.97
N SER A 57 0.89 7.20 31.22
CA SER A 57 -0.47 7.60 31.51
C SER A 57 -1.50 6.65 30.88
N SER A 58 -2.71 6.59 31.43
CA SER A 58 -3.83 5.85 30.84
C SER A 58 -4.27 6.48 29.51
N SER A 59 -4.81 5.70 28.56
CA SER A 59 -5.41 6.19 27.30
C SER A 59 -6.34 7.41 27.51
N SER A 60 -7.02 7.47 28.66
CA SER A 60 -7.91 8.55 29.08
C SER A 60 -7.20 9.89 29.35
N SER A 61 -5.96 9.86 29.84
CA SER A 61 -5.21 11.08 30.19
C SER A 61 -4.52 11.72 28.99
N TRP A 62 -4.23 10.97 27.93
CA TRP A 62 -3.78 11.56 26.66
C TRP A 62 -4.87 12.43 26.02
N LEU A 63 -6.13 11.99 26.08
CA LEU A 63 -7.28 12.77 25.60
C LEU A 63 -7.44 14.10 26.35
N LEU A 64 -7.07 14.16 27.63
CA LEU A 64 -7.09 15.39 28.44
C LEU A 64 -5.96 16.38 28.09
N VAL A 65 -4.87 15.95 27.45
CA VAL A 65 -3.77 16.85 27.01
C VAL A 65 -4.03 17.43 25.62
N VAL A 66 -4.77 16.71 24.78
CA VAL A 66 -5.08 17.11 23.40
C VAL A 66 -6.34 17.98 23.31
N THR A 67 -7.21 17.94 24.33
CA THR A 67 -8.41 18.80 24.42
C THR A 67 -8.08 20.17 24.96
#